data_AF-A0A6L7MCE1-F1
#
_entry.id   AF-A0A6L7MCE1-F1
#
_cell.length_a   1.000
_cell.length_b   1.000
_cell.length_c   1.000
_cell.angle_alpha   90.00
_cell.angle_beta   90.00
_cell.angle_gamma   90.00
#
_symmetry.space_group_name_H-M   'P 1'
#
loop_
_entity.id
_entity.type
_entity.pdbx_description
1 polymer ?
#
loop_
_entity_poly.entity_id
_entity_poly.type
_entity_poly.pdbx_seq_one_letter_code
_entity_poly.pdbx_strand_id
1 'polypeptide(L)'
;AVSEMMHSLFFEAINVQGRRLGDMKSISRFLGQHGIDTSSFEKAYRSSSVSKSIQHSRQLARDSGASSVPTVVVNGKYRSTAADAGSYSRLLQLIDHLVRQETNSARPAN
;
A
#
# COMPACT_ATOMS: atom_id res chain seq x y z
N ALA A 1 3.88 -0.19 14.50
CA ALA A 1 3.94 -1.09 15.68
C ALA A 1 4.36 -2.52 15.33
N VAL A 2 3.78 -3.21 14.34
CA VAL A 2 4.39 -4.43 13.75
C VAL A 2 4.30 -4.37 12.22
N SER A 3 3.16 -3.90 11.69
CA SER A 3 2.95 -3.63 10.26
C SER A 3 4.05 -2.74 9.65
N GLU A 4 4.37 -1.60 10.28
CA GLU A 4 5.42 -0.68 9.80
C GLU A 4 6.83 -1.32 9.73
N MET A 5 7.15 -2.18 10.69
CA MET A 5 8.42 -2.91 10.71
C MET A 5 8.48 -3.90 9.56
N MET A 6 7.40 -4.66 9.34
CA MET A 6 7.31 -5.59 8.22
C MET A 6 7.34 -4.89 6.88
N HIS A 7 6.67 -3.74 6.75
CA HIS A 7 6.73 -2.93 5.54
C HIS A 7 8.17 -2.54 5.20
N SER A 8 8.89 -1.98 6.17
CA SER A 8 10.28 -1.56 6.01
C SER A 8 11.19 -2.73 5.63
N LEU A 9 11.05 -3.88 6.30
CA LEU A 9 11.82 -5.09 6.02
C LEU A 9 11.63 -5.59 4.58
N PHE A 10 10.38 -5.69 4.11
CA PHE A 10 10.11 -6.12 2.73
C PHE A 10 10.59 -5.09 1.71
N PHE A 11 10.38 -3.79 1.99
CA PHE A 11 10.78 -2.73 1.09
C PHE A 11 12.31 -2.73 0.88
N GLU A 12 13.07 -2.81 1.96
CA GLU A 12 14.54 -2.89 1.91
C GLU A 12 14.99 -4.18 1.22
N ALA A 13 14.42 -5.33 1.58
CA ALA A 13 14.76 -6.62 0.98
C ALA A 13 14.62 -6.61 -0.55
N ILE A 14 13.53 -6.02 -1.06
CA ILE A 14 13.24 -6.01 -2.50
C ILE A 14 14.01 -4.90 -3.22
N ASN A 15 13.94 -3.66 -2.73
CA ASN A 15 14.42 -2.50 -3.48
C ASN A 15 15.90 -2.16 -3.23
N VAL A 16 16.43 -2.49 -2.05
CA VAL A 16 17.82 -2.20 -1.67
C VAL A 16 18.69 -3.43 -1.84
N GLN A 17 18.24 -4.58 -1.33
CA GLN A 17 19.03 -5.82 -1.35
C GLN A 17 18.81 -6.67 -2.62
N GLY A 18 17.84 -6.32 -3.47
CA GLY A 18 17.56 -7.02 -4.73
C GLY A 18 17.01 -8.45 -4.56
N ARG A 19 16.44 -8.78 -3.39
CA ARG A 19 15.88 -10.11 -3.13
C ARG A 19 14.61 -10.32 -3.96
N ARG A 20 14.53 -11.48 -4.60
CA ARG A 20 13.31 -11.92 -5.31
C ARG A 20 12.38 -12.64 -4.34
N LEU A 21 11.32 -11.95 -3.92
CA LEU A 21 10.29 -12.47 -3.01
C LEU A 21 8.95 -12.64 -3.74
N GLY A 22 8.98 -13.34 -4.88
CA GLY A 22 7.85 -13.44 -5.82
C GLY A 22 6.93 -14.63 -5.58
N ASP A 23 7.28 -15.53 -4.67
CA ASP A 23 6.51 -16.75 -4.39
C ASP A 23 6.41 -17.02 -2.88
N MET A 24 5.46 -17.87 -2.49
CA MET A 24 5.26 -18.23 -1.09
C MET A 24 6.52 -18.78 -0.43
N LYS A 25 7.29 -19.61 -1.14
CA LYS A 25 8.45 -20.30 -0.58
C LYS A 25 9.58 -19.32 -0.22
N SER A 26 9.84 -18.37 -1.10
CA SER A 26 10.82 -17.30 -0.91
C SER A 26 10.40 -16.36 0.20
N ILE A 27 9.11 -16.01 0.28
CA ILE A 27 8.55 -15.18 1.36
C ILE A 27 8.63 -15.92 2.71
N SER A 28 8.14 -17.16 2.82
CA SER A 28 8.20 -17.95 4.06
C SER A 28 9.64 -18.10 4.55
N ARG A 29 10.60 -18.41 3.66
CA ARG A 29 12.02 -18.49 4.04
C ARG A 29 12.54 -17.16 4.58
N PHE A 30 12.22 -16.05 3.90
CA PHE A 30 12.61 -14.72 4.33
C PHE A 30 12.05 -14.40 5.72
N LEU A 31 10.77 -14.64 5.94
CA LEU A 31 10.13 -14.40 7.23
C LEU A 31 10.71 -15.27 8.35
N GLY A 32 11.05 -16.53 8.06
CA GLY A 32 11.71 -17.42 9.02
C GLY A 32 13.10 -16.91 9.46
N GLN A 33 13.86 -16.25 8.58
CA GLN A 33 15.13 -15.60 8.94
C GLN A 33 14.95 -14.47 9.96
N HIS A 34 13.75 -13.90 10.03
CA HIS A 34 13.37 -12.85 10.98
C HIS A 34 12.56 -13.38 12.17
N GLY A 35 12.56 -14.70 12.40
CA GLY A 35 11.92 -15.32 13.56
C GLY A 35 10.39 -15.40 13.50
N ILE A 36 9.80 -15.18 12.32
CA ILE A 36 8.34 -15.30 12.14
C ILE A 36 7.96 -16.76 11.92
N ASP A 37 6.91 -17.22 12.61
CA ASP A 37 6.33 -18.55 12.38
C ASP A 37 5.74 -18.66 10.97
N THR A 38 6.44 -19.41 10.12
CA THR A 38 6.08 -19.61 8.72
C THR A 38 4.78 -20.41 8.57
N SER A 39 4.46 -21.30 9.53
CA SER A 39 3.23 -22.09 9.49
C SER A 39 2.00 -21.20 9.69
N SER A 40 2.04 -20.36 10.72
CA SER A 40 1.00 -19.36 10.97
C SER A 40 0.87 -18.36 9.82
N PHE A 41 1.98 -17.90 9.25
CA PHE A 41 1.97 -17.03 8.06
C PHE A 41 1.28 -17.70 6.86
N GLU A 42 1.66 -18.94 6.54
CA GLU A 42 1.08 -19.66 5.41
C GLU A 42 -0.42 -19.89 5.55
N LYS A 43 -0.88 -20.19 6.77
CA LYS A 43 -2.30 -20.30 7.08
C LYS A 43 -3.03 -18.97 6.90
N ALA A 44 -2.44 -17.86 7.38
CA ALA A 44 -3.00 -16.53 7.23
C ALA A 44 -3.04 -16.09 5.75
N TYR A 45 -1.99 -16.34 4.98
CA TYR A 45 -1.91 -16.01 3.55
C TYR A 45 -3.01 -16.71 2.74
N ARG A 46 -3.32 -17.97 3.06
CA ARG A 46 -4.38 -18.76 2.40
C ARG A 46 -5.77 -18.49 2.95
N SER A 47 -5.92 -17.60 3.93
CA SER A 47 -7.21 -17.34 4.58
C SER A 47 -8.19 -16.63 3.64
N SER A 48 -9.48 -16.89 3.85
CA SER A 48 -10.55 -16.22 3.09
C SER A 48 -10.58 -14.71 3.29
N SER A 49 -10.18 -14.23 4.47
CA SER A 49 -10.08 -12.79 4.78
C SER A 49 -9.03 -12.09 3.92
N VAL A 50 -7.83 -12.70 3.79
CA VAL A 50 -6.77 -12.18 2.92
C VAL A 50 -7.20 -12.23 1.46
N SER A 51 -7.80 -13.34 1.01
CA SER A 51 -8.33 -13.46 -0.37
C SER A 51 -9.36 -12.38 -0.71
N LYS A 52 -10.30 -12.09 0.21
CA LYS A 52 -11.29 -11.01 0.05
C LYS A 52 -10.61 -9.64 0.00
N SER A 53 -9.62 -9.40 0.86
CA SER A 53 -8.86 -8.15 0.88
C SER A 53 -8.12 -7.93 -0.45
N ILE A 54 -7.48 -8.97 -0.99
CA ILE A 54 -6.81 -8.91 -2.31
C ILE A 54 -7.82 -8.59 -3.41
N GLN A 55 -8.99 -9.25 -3.42
CA GLN A 55 -10.02 -8.99 -4.42
C GLN A 55 -10.52 -7.54 -4.35
N HIS A 56 -10.78 -7.04 -3.15
CA HIS A 56 -11.18 -5.66 -2.91
C HIS A 56 -10.10 -4.66 -3.37
N SER A 57 -8.82 -4.88 -3.01
CA SER A 57 -7.71 -4.03 -3.45
C SER A 57 -7.55 -4.01 -4.98
N ARG A 58 -7.75 -5.15 -5.66
CA ARG A 58 -7.73 -5.22 -7.13
C ARG A 58 -8.87 -4.42 -7.76
N GLN A 59 -10.06 -4.44 -7.15
CA GLN A 59 -11.19 -3.65 -7.61
C GLN A 59 -10.91 -2.16 -7.43
N LEU A 60 -10.44 -1.74 -6.25
CA LEU A 60 -10.06 -0.35 -5.97
C LEU A 60 -8.98 0.19 -6.93
N ALA A 61 -7.97 -0.63 -7.24
CA ALA A 61 -6.93 -0.26 -8.21
C ALA A 61 -7.51 -0.02 -9.62
N ARG A 62 -8.48 -0.84 -10.05
CA ARG A 62 -9.17 -0.64 -11.34
C ARG A 62 -10.05 0.60 -11.32
N ASP A 63 -10.86 0.77 -10.28
CA ASP A 63 -11.84 1.85 -10.20
C ASP A 63 -11.18 3.23 -10.07
N SER A 64 -10.03 3.29 -9.42
CA SER A 64 -9.21 4.51 -9.38
C SER A 64 -8.55 4.86 -10.73
N GLY A 65 -8.46 3.92 -11.66
CA GLY A 65 -7.69 4.09 -12.90
C GLY A 65 -6.19 4.24 -12.66
N ALA A 66 -5.66 3.66 -11.58
CA ALA A 66 -4.22 3.66 -11.30
C ALA A 66 -3.48 2.75 -12.29
N SER A 67 -2.59 3.33 -13.10
CA SER A 67 -1.77 2.62 -14.09
C SER A 67 -0.29 2.54 -13.75
N SER A 68 0.15 3.26 -12.71
CA SER A 68 1.53 3.30 -12.24
C SER A 68 1.59 3.42 -10.71
N VAL A 69 2.78 3.21 -10.15
CA VAL A 69 3.04 3.40 -8.73
C VAL A 69 4.23 4.35 -8.52
N PRO A 70 4.21 5.19 -7.47
CA PRO A 70 3.09 5.39 -6.53
C PRO A 70 2.00 6.31 -7.12
N THR A 71 0.74 5.90 -6.95
CA THR A 71 -0.46 6.69 -7.24
C THR A 71 -1.24 6.90 -5.94
N VAL A 72 -1.73 8.11 -5.70
CA VAL A 72 -2.56 8.44 -4.54
C VAL A 72 -3.94 8.91 -5.01
N VAL A 73 -4.98 8.46 -4.31
CA VAL A 73 -6.37 8.82 -4.57
C VAL A 73 -6.96 9.43 -3.30
N VAL A 74 -7.42 10.68 -3.36
CA VAL A 74 -8.02 11.39 -2.23
C VAL A 74 -9.54 11.37 -2.36
N ASN A 75 -10.20 10.84 -1.33
CA ASN A 75 -11.66 10.71 -1.22
C ASN A 75 -12.36 10.04 -2.41
N GLY A 76 -11.66 9.17 -3.16
CA GLY A 76 -12.19 8.56 -4.40
C GLY A 76 -12.44 9.54 -5.56
N LYS A 77 -12.07 10.82 -5.42
CA LYS A 77 -12.36 11.89 -6.39
C LYS A 77 -11.12 12.36 -7.14
N TYR A 78 -10.01 12.49 -6.43
CA TYR A 78 -8.78 13.09 -6.97
C TYR A 78 -7.69 12.04 -7.07
N ARG A 79 -7.18 11.77 -8.27
CA ARG A 79 -6.03 10.90 -8.50
C ARG A 79 -4.82 11.73 -8.89
N SER A 80 -3.67 11.47 -8.27
CA SER A 80 -2.41 12.11 -8.63
C SER A 80 -1.20 11.20 -8.39
N THR A 81 -0.17 11.39 -9.19
CA THR A 81 1.14 10.74 -9.09
C THR A 81 2.25 11.77 -8.86
N ALA A 82 3.46 11.30 -8.54
CA ALA A 82 4.62 12.18 -8.42
C ALA A 82 4.95 12.88 -9.76
N ALA A 83 4.66 12.24 -10.89
CA ALA A 83 4.84 12.81 -12.22
C ALA A 83 3.82 13.93 -12.47
N ASP A 84 2.55 13.72 -12.13
CA ASP A 84 1.50 14.73 -12.28
C ASP A 84 1.78 15.98 -11.43
N ALA A 85 2.27 15.79 -10.21
CA ALA A 85 2.63 16.88 -9.30
C ALA A 85 4.02 17.49 -9.59
N GLY A 86 4.83 16.86 -10.45
CA GLY A 86 6.20 17.26 -10.81
C GLY A 86 7.28 16.97 -9.76
N SER A 87 6.91 16.49 -8.56
CA SER A 87 7.85 15.94 -7.56
C SER A 87 7.07 15.24 -6.44
N TYR A 88 7.76 14.39 -5.66
CA TYR A 88 7.19 13.78 -4.46
C TYR A 88 6.79 14.82 -3.40
N SER A 89 7.60 15.85 -3.17
CA SER A 89 7.27 16.89 -2.19
C SER A 89 6.00 17.66 -2.58
N ARG A 90 5.83 17.97 -3.87
CA ARG A 90 4.60 18.60 -4.38
C ARG A 90 3.39 17.68 -4.31
N LEU A 91 3.58 16.38 -4.56
CA LEU A 91 2.51 15.40 -4.40
C LEU A 91 1.99 15.39 -2.94
N LEU A 92 2.88 15.39 -1.95
CA LEU A 92 2.48 15.43 -0.54
C LEU A 92 1.74 16.73 -0.19
N GLN A 93 2.22 17.88 -0.67
CA GLN A 93 1.52 19.17 -0.49
C GLN A 93 0.13 19.17 -1.14
N LEU A 94 0.01 18.59 -2.33
CA LEU A 94 -1.27 18.44 -3.03
C LEU A 94 -2.23 17.54 -2.26
N ILE A 95 -1.74 16.42 -1.73
CA ILE A 95 -2.54 15.52 -0.89
C ILE A 95 -3.07 16.27 0.33
N ASP A 96 -2.21 16.98 1.06
CA ASP A 96 -2.61 17.76 2.23
C ASP A 96 -3.66 18.82 1.89
N HIS A 97 -3.49 19.51 0.76
CA HIS A 97 -4.45 20.49 0.27
C HIS A 97 -5.82 19.86 -0.01
N LEU A 98 -5.85 18.76 -0.78
CA LEU A 98 -7.09 18.06 -1.15
C LEU A 98 -7.79 17.44 0.07
N VAL A 99 -7.03 16.89 1.02
CA VAL A 99 -7.59 16.36 2.28
C VAL A 99 -8.25 17.47 3.08
N ARG A 100 -7.59 18.64 3.22
CA ARG A 100 -8.17 19.79 3.92
C ARG A 100 -9.42 20.31 3.23
N GLN A 101 -9.40 20.40 1.90
CA GLN A 101 -10.55 20.82 1.11
C GLN A 101 -11.74 19.89 1.37
N GLU A 102 -11.57 18.58 1.21
CA GLU A 102 -12.65 17.61 1.41
C GLU A 102 -13.15 17.56 2.86
N THR A 103 -12.26 17.73 3.84
CA THR A 103 -12.65 17.77 5.26
C THR A 103 -13.49 19.01 5.58
N ASN A 104 -13.15 20.16 5.00
CA ASN A 104 -13.90 21.40 5.19
C ASN A 104 -15.23 21.39 4.44
N SER A 105 -15.28 20.79 3.24
CA SER A 105 -16.51 20.64 2.47
C SER A 105 -17.49 19.63 3.08
N ALA A 106 -16.98 18.63 3.84
CA ALA A 106 -17.80 17.62 4.52
C ALA A 106 -18.38 18.09 5.87
N ARG A 107 -17.91 19.23 6.41
CA ARG A 107 -18.51 19.83 7.60
C ARG A 107 -19.66 20.75 7.14
N PRO A 108 -20.94 20.39 7.32
CA PRO A 108 -22.01 21.34 7.05
C PRO A 108 -21.80 22.56 7.95
N ALA A 109 -22.02 23.76 7.38
CA ALA A 109 -22.16 24.96 8.17
C ALA A 109 -23.41 24.78 9.05
N ASN A 110 -23.20 24.44 10.34
CA ASN A 110 -24.05 24.70 11.50
C ASN A 110 -23.31 24.29 12.76
#